data_AF-A0A7R9FU67-F1
#
_entry.id   AF-A0A7R9FU67-F1
#
_cell.length_a   1.000
_cell.length_b   1.000
_cell.length_c   1.000
_cell.angle_alpha   90.00
_cell.angle_beta   90.00
_cell.angle_gamma   90.00
#
_symmetry.space_group_name_H-M   'P 1'
#
loop_
_entity.id
_entity.type
_entity.pdbx_description
1 polymer ?
#
loop_
_entity_poly.entity_id
_entity_poly.type
_entity_poly.pdbx_seq_one_letter_code
_entity_poly.pdbx_strand_id
1 'polypeptide(L)'
;MLWDESNVKLGVSLPIFIVDAFTGQPLSGNPAAVCLVEGRQDIPDQTKQSMASELNLSETAIVTKIRMEDRFDTASQFRLRWFTPTREVPLCGHATLAAAAVLFFCCNNPSGKLKFETVGGVLGARKKGRTIVLDFPAHRPVPLDATLRAEAEPLVREIMRGLEPVDLAYCPMTKDLLIRLEDFYSRQVSRRSPGTETPNIKANKK
;
A
#
# COMPACT_ATOMS: atom_id res chain seq x y z
N MET A 1 18.89 -12.05 29.03
CA MET A 1 18.89 -11.28 27.77
C MET A 1 20.35 -11.06 27.40
N LEU A 2 20.84 -11.72 26.36
CA LEU A 2 22.24 -11.59 25.93
C LEU A 2 22.21 -10.81 24.61
N TRP A 3 22.63 -9.55 24.67
CA TRP A 3 22.89 -8.74 23.48
C TRP A 3 24.32 -9.03 23.05
N ASP A 4 24.48 -9.77 21.96
CA ASP A 4 25.77 -10.15 21.39
C ASP A 4 25.96 -9.38 20.08
N GLU A 5 26.89 -8.43 20.07
CA GLU A 5 27.18 -7.55 18.93
C GLU A 5 27.54 -8.33 17.65
N SER A 6 28.08 -9.56 17.78
CA SER A 6 28.42 -10.39 16.62
C SER A 6 27.19 -10.86 15.83
N ASN A 7 26.01 -10.87 16.47
CA ASN A 7 24.73 -11.27 15.87
C ASN A 7 23.91 -10.08 15.33
N VAL A 8 24.38 -8.84 15.48
CA VAL A 8 23.56 -7.61 15.25
C VAL A 8 24.15 -6.74 14.13
N LYS A 9 24.55 -7.34 13.00
CA LYS A 9 25.04 -6.57 11.84
C LYS A 9 24.39 -7.02 10.54
N LEU A 10 23.43 -6.22 10.08
CA LEU A 10 22.92 -6.26 8.71
C LEU A 10 23.98 -5.80 7.68
N GLY A 11 25.02 -5.07 8.13
CA GLY A 11 26.09 -4.58 7.25
C GLY A 11 25.61 -3.59 6.19
N VAL A 12 24.50 -2.90 6.48
CA VAL A 12 23.86 -1.83 5.68
C VAL A 12 23.38 -0.73 6.62
N SER A 13 23.43 0.51 6.15
CA SER A 13 22.73 1.64 6.80
C SER A 13 21.31 1.67 6.25
N LEU A 14 20.32 1.76 7.15
CA LEU A 14 18.90 1.76 6.81
C LEU A 14 18.19 2.90 7.55
N PRO A 15 18.31 4.16 7.10
CA PRO A 15 17.47 5.23 7.61
C PRO A 15 15.98 4.88 7.46
N ILE A 16 15.24 4.94 8.56
CA ILE A 16 13.80 4.66 8.61
C ILE A 16 13.07 5.96 8.95
N PHE A 17 12.04 6.28 8.17
CA PHE A 17 11.15 7.41 8.37
C PHE A 17 9.74 6.89 8.55
N ILE A 18 8.99 7.46 9.49
CA ILE A 18 7.54 7.24 9.60
C ILE A 18 6.86 8.51 9.08
N VAL A 19 6.03 8.36 8.05
CA VAL A 19 5.39 9.48 7.37
C VAL A 19 3.89 9.26 7.29
N ASP A 20 3.16 10.27 7.73
CA ASP A 20 1.70 10.32 7.64
C ASP A 20 1.27 10.91 6.29
N ALA A 21 0.76 10.05 5.41
CA ALA A 21 0.28 10.46 4.09
C ALA A 21 -1.10 11.14 4.16
N PHE A 22 -1.35 12.03 3.19
CA PHE A 22 -2.62 12.77 3.01
C PHE A 22 -3.04 13.67 4.18
N THR A 23 -2.09 14.11 5.00
CA THR A 23 -2.34 15.02 6.12
C THR A 23 -1.30 16.12 6.19
N GLY A 24 -1.68 17.27 6.76
CA GLY A 24 -0.77 18.31 7.22
C GLY A 24 -0.59 18.34 8.74
N GLN A 25 -1.25 17.44 9.46
CA GLN A 25 -1.22 17.29 10.92
C GLN A 25 -0.53 15.97 11.30
N PRO A 26 0.38 15.96 12.28
CA PRO A 26 0.98 14.72 12.79
C PRO A 26 -0.06 13.75 13.34
N LEU A 27 0.26 12.45 13.29
CA LEU A 27 -0.54 11.35 13.87
C LEU A 27 -1.96 11.27 13.27
N SER A 28 -2.08 11.63 12.00
CA SER A 28 -3.34 11.65 11.24
C SER A 28 -3.12 11.09 9.84
N GLY A 29 -4.16 10.88 9.05
CA GLY A 29 -4.00 10.36 7.69
C GLY A 29 -3.59 8.87 7.69
N ASN A 30 -2.75 8.48 6.74
CA ASN A 30 -2.33 7.08 6.59
C ASN A 30 -0.81 6.92 6.80
N PRO A 31 -0.38 6.29 7.92
CA PRO A 31 1.04 6.13 8.23
C PRO A 31 1.71 5.09 7.35
N ALA A 32 2.89 5.41 6.83
CA ALA A 32 3.77 4.46 6.16
C ALA A 32 5.21 4.58 6.68
N ALA A 33 5.89 3.46 6.81
CA ALA A 33 7.34 3.46 6.98
C ALA A 33 8.02 3.61 5.62
N VAL A 34 9.13 4.34 5.58
CA VAL A 34 10.00 4.47 4.41
C VAL A 34 11.42 4.13 4.85
N CYS A 35 12.01 3.14 4.21
CA CYS A 35 13.37 2.69 4.48
C CYS A 35 14.25 2.97 3.27
N LEU A 36 15.34 3.71 3.47
CA LEU A 36 16.33 3.98 2.43
C LEU A 36 17.47 2.97 2.55
N VAL A 37 17.76 2.23 1.48
CA VAL A 37 18.87 1.25 1.49
C VAL A 37 20.18 1.92 1.13
N GLU A 38 21.04 2.11 2.13
CA GLU A 38 22.37 2.72 1.97
C GLU A 38 23.51 1.69 2.06
N GLY A 39 24.63 2.00 1.43
CA GLY A 39 25.83 1.15 1.43
C GLY A 39 25.73 -0.11 0.56
N ARG A 40 24.55 -0.43 0.01
CA ARG A 40 24.33 -1.50 -0.97
C ARG A 40 23.35 -1.10 -2.05
N GLN A 41 23.37 -1.84 -3.16
CA GLN A 41 22.40 -1.67 -4.24
C GLN A 41 21.00 -2.15 -3.86
N ASP A 42 20.92 -3.26 -3.12
CA ASP A 42 19.68 -3.87 -2.64
C ASP A 42 19.97 -4.75 -1.40
N ILE A 43 18.90 -5.21 -0.75
CA ILE A 43 18.91 -6.17 0.36
C ILE A 43 18.03 -7.39 0.04
N PRO A 44 18.23 -8.55 0.66
CA PRO A 44 17.40 -9.74 0.40
C PRO A 44 15.91 -9.51 0.70
N ASP A 45 15.03 -10.15 -0.07
CA ASP A 45 13.58 -9.99 0.08
C ASP A 45 13.07 -10.45 1.44
N GLN A 46 13.64 -11.52 1.99
CA GLN A 46 13.37 -11.96 3.35
C GLN A 46 13.66 -10.84 4.37
N THR A 47 14.75 -10.09 4.18
CA THR A 47 15.08 -8.95 5.04
C THR A 47 14.07 -7.83 4.89
N LYS A 48 13.67 -7.48 3.66
CA LYS A 48 12.63 -6.48 3.40
C LYS A 48 11.30 -6.85 4.11
N GLN A 49 10.90 -8.12 4.00
CA GLN A 49 9.69 -8.64 4.64
C GLN A 49 9.81 -8.63 6.18
N SER A 50 10.94 -9.06 6.74
CA SER A 50 11.18 -9.03 8.17
C SER A 50 11.16 -7.61 8.72
N MET A 51 11.71 -6.63 8.00
CA MET A 51 11.63 -5.22 8.38
C MET A 51 10.18 -4.72 8.42
N ALA A 52 9.38 -5.04 7.40
CA ALA A 52 7.98 -4.64 7.37
C ALA A 52 7.16 -5.30 8.50
N SER A 53 7.46 -6.56 8.80
CA SER A 53 6.88 -7.28 9.94
C SER A 53 7.24 -6.63 11.27
N GLU A 54 8.49 -6.24 11.47
CA GLU A 54 8.98 -5.59 12.69
C GLU A 54 8.36 -4.20 12.89
N LEU A 55 8.23 -3.41 11.82
CA LEU A 55 7.66 -2.06 11.87
C LEU A 55 6.14 -2.05 12.08
N ASN A 56 5.45 -3.11 11.64
CA ASN A 56 4.03 -3.35 11.89
C ASN A 56 3.09 -2.18 11.55
N LEU A 57 3.40 -1.44 10.48
CA LEU A 57 2.51 -0.44 9.86
C LEU A 57 1.74 -1.07 8.70
N SER A 58 0.74 -0.36 8.17
CA SER A 58 -0.03 -0.82 7.00
C SER A 58 0.91 -1.20 5.85
N GLU A 59 1.87 -0.32 5.53
CA GLU A 59 2.88 -0.58 4.52
C GLU A 59 4.24 0.02 4.90
N THR A 60 5.29 -0.70 4.52
CA THR A 60 6.69 -0.26 4.54
C THR A 60 7.18 -0.15 3.09
N ALA A 61 7.56 1.06 2.68
CA ALA A 61 8.19 1.36 1.41
C ALA A 61 9.71 1.18 1.52
N ILE A 62 10.27 0.26 0.75
CA ILE A 62 11.72 0.07 0.63
C ILE A 62 12.20 0.78 -0.64
N VAL A 63 13.04 1.80 -0.46
CA VAL A 63 13.61 2.59 -1.56
C VAL A 63 15.06 2.20 -1.77
N THR A 64 15.40 1.77 -2.98
CA THR A 64 16.78 1.52 -3.38
C THR A 64 17.16 2.38 -4.57
N LYS A 65 18.45 2.59 -4.76
CA LYS A 65 18.98 3.37 -5.87
C LYS A 65 18.97 2.54 -7.15
N ILE A 66 19.06 3.18 -8.32
CA ILE A 66 19.19 2.45 -9.59
C ILE A 66 20.61 1.92 -9.76
N ARG A 67 21.60 2.78 -9.49
CA ARG A 67 23.03 2.48 -9.50
C ARG A 67 23.65 2.67 -8.12
N MET A 68 24.86 2.18 -7.93
CA MET A 68 25.49 2.12 -6.60
C MET A 68 26.03 3.49 -6.20
N GLU A 69 26.54 4.23 -7.19
CA GLU A 69 27.09 5.58 -7.12
C GLU A 69 26.03 6.68 -7.00
N ASP A 70 24.76 6.37 -7.31
CA ASP A 70 23.66 7.29 -7.11
C ASP A 70 23.55 7.70 -5.63
N ARG A 71 22.88 8.82 -5.37
CA ARG A 71 22.61 9.28 -4.01
C ARG A 71 21.14 9.70 -3.87
N PHE A 72 20.57 9.45 -2.69
CA PHE A 72 19.16 9.80 -2.41
C PHE A 72 18.88 11.30 -2.50
N ASP A 73 19.90 12.15 -2.32
CA ASP A 73 19.83 13.62 -2.36
C ASP A 73 20.04 14.21 -3.77
N THR A 74 20.45 13.43 -4.78
CA THR A 74 20.73 13.96 -6.13
C THR A 74 20.11 13.14 -7.27
N ALA A 75 19.90 11.83 -7.09
CA ALA A 75 19.29 10.99 -8.11
C ALA A 75 17.80 11.34 -8.30
N SER A 76 17.29 11.15 -9.51
CA SER A 76 15.88 11.37 -9.85
C SER A 76 15.10 10.08 -10.14
N GLN A 77 15.79 8.94 -10.06
CA GLN A 77 15.24 7.62 -10.36
C GLN A 77 15.65 6.65 -9.25
N PHE A 78 14.70 5.84 -8.79
CA PHE A 78 14.87 4.90 -7.68
C PHE A 78 14.07 3.64 -7.97
N ARG A 79 14.40 2.52 -7.32
CA ARG A 79 13.48 1.38 -7.23
C ARG A 79 12.64 1.52 -5.97
N LEU A 80 11.40 1.08 -6.04
CA LEU A 80 10.46 1.13 -4.95
C LEU A 80 9.68 -0.18 -4.87
N ARG A 81 9.65 -0.75 -3.67
CA ARG A 81 8.86 -1.95 -3.34
C ARG A 81 8.11 -1.70 -2.04
N TRP A 82 6.95 -2.34 -1.89
CA TRP A 82 6.10 -2.15 -0.72
C TRP A 82 5.78 -3.47 -0.07
N PHE A 83 5.89 -3.49 1.25
CA PHE A 83 5.64 -4.68 2.04
C PHE A 83 4.63 -4.33 3.13
N THR A 84 3.58 -5.13 3.24
CA THR A 84 2.80 -5.23 4.48
C THR A 84 3.59 -6.09 5.47
N PRO A 85 3.14 -6.23 6.73
CA PRO A 85 3.81 -7.11 7.69
C PRO A 85 3.90 -8.57 7.24
N THR A 86 3.07 -9.00 6.29
CA THR A 86 2.95 -10.41 5.88
C THR A 86 3.35 -10.71 4.44
N ARG A 87 3.37 -9.72 3.53
CA ARG A 87 3.70 -9.94 2.12
C ARG A 87 4.12 -8.66 1.41
N GLU A 88 4.76 -8.83 0.26
CA GLU A 88 4.90 -7.76 -0.74
C GLU A 88 3.55 -7.45 -1.40
N VAL A 89 3.31 -6.17 -1.74
CA VAL A 89 2.17 -5.72 -2.54
C VAL A 89 2.64 -5.02 -3.82
N PRO A 90 1.91 -5.21 -4.94
CA PRO A 90 2.37 -4.75 -6.25
C PRO A 90 2.26 -3.22 -6.46
N LEU A 91 1.43 -2.54 -5.66
CA LEU A 91 1.20 -1.11 -5.74
C LEU A 91 0.69 -0.58 -4.40
N CYS A 92 1.22 0.54 -3.92
CA CYS A 92 0.65 1.25 -2.77
C CYS A 92 0.76 2.78 -2.92
N GLY A 93 -0.40 3.45 -3.01
CA GLY A 93 -0.47 4.90 -3.27
C GLY A 93 0.14 5.76 -2.17
N HIS A 94 -0.31 5.59 -0.93
CA HIS A 94 0.08 6.44 0.19
C HIS A 94 1.55 6.21 0.60
N ALA A 95 2.04 4.97 0.54
CA ALA A 95 3.45 4.67 0.79
C ALA A 95 4.37 5.20 -0.32
N THR A 96 3.88 5.27 -1.57
CA THR A 96 4.59 6.00 -2.65
C THR A 96 4.67 7.50 -2.36
N LEU A 97 3.59 8.09 -1.86
CA LEU A 97 3.57 9.50 -1.45
C LEU A 97 4.58 9.76 -0.34
N ALA A 98 4.60 8.90 0.68
CA ALA A 98 5.54 8.94 1.78
C ALA A 98 6.99 8.85 1.29
N ALA A 99 7.31 7.89 0.42
CA ALA A 99 8.64 7.74 -0.15
C ALA A 99 9.09 8.99 -0.92
N ALA A 100 8.21 9.57 -1.75
CA ALA A 100 8.50 10.82 -2.44
C ALA A 100 8.71 11.99 -1.46
N ALA A 101 7.94 12.05 -0.37
CA ALA A 101 8.09 13.09 0.65
C ALA A 101 9.45 13.00 1.35
N VAL A 102 9.88 11.81 1.73
CA VAL A 102 11.22 11.58 2.32
C VAL A 102 12.30 12.06 1.37
N LEU A 103 12.26 11.67 0.10
CA LEU A 103 13.28 12.07 -0.88
C LEU A 103 13.28 13.61 -1.10
N PHE A 104 12.11 14.22 -1.32
CA PHE A 104 12.03 15.66 -1.62
C PHE A 104 12.30 16.59 -0.43
N PHE A 105 12.00 16.16 0.80
CA PHE A 105 11.98 17.04 1.97
C PHE A 105 12.93 16.60 3.08
N CYS A 106 13.11 15.30 3.31
CA CYS A 106 14.04 14.81 4.33
C CYS A 106 15.47 14.67 3.77
N CYS A 107 15.60 14.13 2.55
CA CYS A 107 16.89 14.06 1.84
C CYS A 107 17.25 15.37 1.14
N ASN A 108 16.36 16.37 1.15
CA ASN A 108 16.52 17.64 0.43
C ASN A 108 16.85 17.47 -1.06
N ASN A 109 16.32 16.42 -1.70
CA ASN A 109 16.58 16.18 -3.11
C ASN A 109 16.00 17.34 -3.96
N PRO A 110 16.84 18.05 -4.74
CA PRO A 110 16.42 19.23 -5.47
C PRO A 110 15.66 18.89 -6.76
N SER A 111 15.58 17.59 -7.12
CA SER A 111 14.83 17.18 -8.29
C SER A 111 13.38 17.64 -8.16
N GLY A 112 12.83 18.25 -9.20
CA GLY A 112 11.40 18.58 -9.24
C GLY A 112 10.51 17.35 -9.48
N LYS A 113 11.10 16.24 -9.93
CA LYS A 113 10.42 15.01 -10.36
C LYS A 113 11.21 13.77 -9.96
N LEU A 114 10.50 12.73 -9.53
CA LEU A 114 11.04 11.42 -9.23
C LEU A 114 10.36 10.38 -10.10
N LYS A 115 11.11 9.36 -10.48
CA LYS A 115 10.58 8.13 -11.08
C LYS A 115 10.91 6.95 -10.18
N PHE A 116 9.93 6.09 -9.97
CA PHE A 116 10.08 4.86 -9.22
C PHE A 116 9.92 3.67 -10.16
N GLU A 117 10.97 2.87 -10.33
CA GLU A 117 10.90 1.54 -10.93
C GLU A 117 10.28 0.57 -9.92
N THR A 118 9.13 0.02 -10.27
CA THR A 118 8.36 -0.91 -9.42
C THR A 118 8.05 -2.17 -10.20
N VAL A 119 7.60 -3.23 -9.52
CA VAL A 119 7.18 -4.47 -10.19
C VAL A 119 6.02 -4.21 -11.17
N GLY A 120 5.12 -3.28 -10.83
CA GLY A 120 3.97 -2.89 -11.66
C GLY A 120 4.28 -1.86 -12.76
N GLY A 121 5.55 -1.51 -12.96
CA GLY A 121 5.98 -0.48 -13.93
C GLY A 121 6.49 0.80 -13.26
N VAL A 122 6.67 1.85 -14.06
CA VAL A 122 7.24 3.11 -13.58
C VAL A 122 6.15 4.03 -13.04
N LEU A 123 6.33 4.51 -11.81
CA LEU A 123 5.47 5.54 -11.19
C LEU A 123 6.16 6.90 -11.17
N GLY A 124 5.39 7.96 -11.36
CA GLY A 124 5.89 9.34 -11.30
C GLY A 124 5.48 10.05 -10.02
N ALA A 125 6.39 10.87 -9.47
CA ALA A 125 6.05 11.83 -8.43
C ALA A 125 6.63 13.21 -8.79
N ARG A 126 5.86 14.28 -8.64
CA ARG A 126 6.31 15.66 -8.89
C ARG A 126 6.03 16.54 -7.68
N LYS A 127 7.03 17.35 -7.31
CA LYS A 127 6.88 18.40 -6.30
C LYS A 127 6.12 19.59 -6.88
N LYS A 128 5.11 20.09 -6.17
CA LYS A 128 4.35 21.30 -6.50
C LYS A 128 4.30 22.21 -5.26
N GLY A 129 5.35 23.02 -5.10
CA GLY A 129 5.52 23.81 -3.87
C GLY A 129 5.72 22.90 -2.67
N ARG A 130 4.76 22.92 -1.72
CA ARG A 130 4.77 22.06 -0.52
C ARG A 130 3.98 20.76 -0.69
N THR A 131 3.34 20.53 -1.84
CA THR A 131 2.58 19.31 -2.10
C THR A 131 3.30 18.41 -3.10
N ILE A 132 2.86 17.16 -3.17
CA ILE A 132 3.36 16.15 -4.10
C ILE A 132 2.18 15.66 -4.93
N VAL A 133 2.40 15.53 -6.23
CA VAL A 133 1.45 14.93 -7.17
C VAL A 133 2.02 13.59 -7.62
N LEU A 134 1.23 12.54 -7.49
CA LEU A 134 1.56 11.20 -7.98
C LEU A 134 0.87 10.94 -9.32
N ASP A 135 1.56 10.20 -10.18
CA ASP A 135 1.06 9.75 -11.48
C ASP A 135 0.94 8.22 -11.44
N PHE A 136 -0.31 7.74 -11.48
CA PHE A 136 -0.64 6.32 -11.44
C PHE A 136 -1.34 5.89 -12.73
N PRO A 137 -1.16 4.64 -13.16
CA PRO A 137 -1.95 4.07 -14.23
C PRO A 137 -3.45 4.12 -13.88
N ALA A 138 -4.25 4.60 -14.81
CA ALA A 138 -5.69 4.83 -14.58
C ALA A 138 -6.54 3.55 -14.47
N HIS A 139 -5.95 2.35 -14.72
CA HIS A 139 -6.58 1.02 -14.68
C HIS A 139 -8.12 1.05 -14.77
N ARG A 140 -8.66 1.45 -15.94
CA ARG A 140 -10.07 1.79 -16.08
C ARG A 140 -10.95 0.54 -15.92
N PRO A 141 -11.90 0.54 -14.97
CA PRO A 141 -12.96 -0.46 -14.93
C PRO A 141 -13.86 -0.33 -16.16
N VAL A 142 -14.36 -1.46 -16.66
CA VAL A 142 -15.34 -1.53 -17.74
C VAL A 142 -16.64 -2.12 -17.20
N PRO A 143 -17.82 -1.69 -17.69
CA PRO A 143 -19.08 -2.33 -17.32
C PRO A 143 -19.02 -3.84 -17.55
N LEU A 144 -19.62 -4.62 -16.65
CA LEU A 144 -19.70 -6.07 -16.83
C LEU A 144 -20.51 -6.40 -18.09
N ASP A 145 -19.99 -7.30 -18.90
CA ASP A 145 -20.78 -7.98 -19.92
C ASP A 145 -21.78 -8.97 -19.28
N ALA A 146 -22.70 -9.51 -20.08
CA ALA A 146 -23.75 -10.39 -19.58
C ALA A 146 -23.20 -11.66 -18.89
N THR A 147 -22.08 -12.20 -19.37
CA THR A 147 -21.46 -13.42 -18.84
C THR A 147 -20.87 -13.15 -17.47
N LEU A 148 -19.97 -12.16 -17.37
CA LEU A 148 -19.34 -11.79 -16.10
C LEU A 148 -20.37 -11.29 -15.08
N ARG A 149 -21.45 -10.66 -15.54
CA ARG A 149 -22.55 -10.23 -14.65
C ARG A 149 -23.24 -11.43 -14.02
N ALA A 150 -23.57 -12.46 -14.79
CA ALA A 150 -24.19 -13.68 -14.28
C ALA A 150 -23.26 -14.41 -13.29
N GLU A 151 -21.96 -14.43 -13.56
CA GLU A 151 -20.95 -15.02 -12.66
C GLU A 151 -20.79 -14.24 -11.35
N ALA A 152 -20.80 -12.90 -11.42
CA ALA A 152 -20.63 -12.05 -10.25
C ALA A 152 -21.90 -11.92 -9.39
N GLU A 153 -23.09 -12.19 -9.95
CA GLU A 153 -24.38 -11.93 -9.30
C GLU A 153 -24.54 -12.62 -7.93
N PRO A 154 -24.20 -13.92 -7.74
CA PRO A 154 -24.31 -14.55 -6.42
C PRO A 154 -23.43 -13.86 -5.36
N LEU A 155 -22.21 -13.48 -5.75
CA LEU A 155 -21.27 -12.78 -4.87
C LEU A 155 -21.77 -11.38 -4.52
N VAL A 156 -22.28 -10.63 -5.52
CA VAL A 156 -22.83 -9.29 -5.33
C VAL A 156 -24.03 -9.35 -4.39
N ARG A 157 -24.97 -10.28 -4.60
CA ARG A 157 -26.16 -10.43 -3.73
C ARG A 157 -25.77 -10.70 -2.27
N GLU A 158 -24.79 -11.58 -2.05
CA GLU A 158 -24.31 -11.92 -0.71
C GLU A 158 -23.63 -10.72 -0.02
N ILE A 159 -22.76 -9.99 -0.73
CA ILE A 159 -22.04 -8.83 -0.18
C ILE A 159 -23.00 -7.68 0.09
N MET A 160 -23.93 -7.43 -0.83
CA MET A 160 -24.80 -6.25 -0.77
C MET A 160 -25.93 -6.38 0.24
N ARG A 161 -26.29 -7.60 0.68
CA ARG A 161 -27.28 -7.86 1.75
C ARG A 161 -28.60 -7.09 1.56
N GLY A 162 -29.12 -7.09 0.34
CA GLY A 162 -30.39 -6.45 -0.01
C GLY A 162 -30.30 -4.99 -0.46
N LEU A 163 -29.09 -4.44 -0.56
CA LEU A 163 -28.87 -3.20 -1.30
C LEU A 163 -28.75 -3.51 -2.80
N GLU A 164 -29.32 -2.65 -3.65
CA GLU A 164 -29.21 -2.77 -5.09
C GLU A 164 -28.06 -1.88 -5.61
N PRO A 165 -27.05 -2.45 -6.29
CA PRO A 165 -26.03 -1.67 -6.98
C PRO A 165 -26.62 -0.81 -8.09
N VAL A 166 -26.11 0.41 -8.23
CA VAL A 166 -26.46 1.29 -9.34
C VAL A 166 -25.64 0.96 -10.58
N ASP A 167 -24.39 0.55 -10.38
CA ASP A 167 -23.52 0.11 -11.47
C ASP A 167 -22.55 -0.96 -10.98
N LEU A 168 -22.13 -1.82 -11.90
CA LEU A 168 -21.15 -2.85 -11.68
C LEU A 168 -20.12 -2.82 -12.80
N ALA A 169 -18.86 -2.65 -12.43
CA ALA A 169 -17.74 -2.62 -13.36
C ALA A 169 -16.64 -3.56 -12.91
N TYR A 170 -15.87 -4.09 -13.85
CA TYR A 170 -14.74 -4.96 -13.59
C TYR A 170 -13.49 -4.34 -14.18
N CYS A 171 -12.38 -4.37 -13.45
CA CYS A 171 -11.08 -3.97 -13.97
C CYS A 171 -10.23 -5.22 -14.25
N PRO A 172 -10.01 -5.61 -15.52
CA PRO A 172 -9.21 -6.80 -15.84
C PRO A 172 -7.76 -6.72 -15.36
N MET A 173 -7.23 -5.50 -15.24
CA MET A 173 -5.84 -5.26 -14.83
C MET A 173 -5.62 -5.54 -13.35
N THR A 174 -6.55 -5.09 -12.48
CA THR A 174 -6.44 -5.29 -11.03
C THR A 174 -7.23 -6.51 -10.55
N LYS A 175 -8.12 -7.03 -11.40
CA LYS A 175 -9.10 -8.09 -11.10
C LYS A 175 -10.10 -7.70 -10.01
N ASP A 176 -10.34 -6.40 -9.87
CA ASP A 176 -11.31 -5.87 -8.92
C ASP A 176 -12.69 -5.74 -9.56
N LEU A 177 -13.71 -6.13 -8.79
CA LEU A 177 -15.10 -5.82 -9.05
C LEU A 177 -15.48 -4.54 -8.31
N LEU A 178 -15.82 -3.49 -9.06
CA LEU A 178 -16.34 -2.24 -8.53
C LEU A 178 -17.85 -2.29 -8.48
N ILE A 179 -18.39 -2.01 -7.29
CA ILE A 179 -19.82 -1.89 -7.03
C ILE A 179 -20.12 -0.44 -6.70
N ARG A 180 -20.87 0.24 -7.57
CA ARG A 180 -21.32 1.61 -7.31
C ARG A 180 -22.66 1.58 -6.60
N LEU A 181 -22.74 2.27 -5.48
CA LEU A 181 -23.97 2.50 -4.72
C LEU A 181 -24.49 3.90 -5.01
N GLU A 182 -25.77 4.13 -4.71
CA GLU A 182 -26.37 5.47 -4.69
C GLU A 182 -25.59 6.38 -3.74
N ASP A 183 -25.53 7.67 -4.09
CA ASP A 183 -24.77 8.66 -3.32
C ASP A 183 -25.33 8.87 -1.90
N PHE A 184 -26.56 8.43 -1.65
CA PHE A 184 -27.25 8.55 -0.37
C PHE A 184 -27.58 7.17 0.23
N TYR A 185 -26.67 6.66 1.06
CA TYR A 185 -26.94 5.53 1.96
C TYR A 185 -26.61 5.88 3.40
N SER A 186 -27.55 5.66 4.32
CA SER A 186 -27.27 5.77 5.77
C SER A 186 -26.63 4.47 6.28
N ARG A 187 -25.58 4.59 7.11
CA ARG A 187 -24.86 3.43 7.71
C ARG A 187 -25.72 2.53 8.60
N GLN A 188 -27.00 2.82 8.79
CA GLN A 188 -27.88 2.07 9.70
C GLN A 188 -28.25 0.67 9.19
N VAL A 189 -28.07 0.37 7.90
CA VAL A 189 -28.45 -0.92 7.30
C VAL A 189 -27.47 -2.06 7.61
N SER A 190 -26.31 -1.79 8.23
CA SER A 190 -25.26 -2.79 8.49
C SER A 190 -25.31 -3.46 9.88
N ARG A 191 -26.15 -2.99 10.82
CA ARG A 191 -26.19 -3.53 12.18
C ARG A 191 -27.25 -4.64 12.32
N ARG A 192 -26.83 -5.84 12.70
CA ARG A 192 -27.74 -6.89 13.23
C ARG A 192 -28.58 -6.31 14.36
N SER A 193 -29.88 -6.57 14.34
CA SER A 193 -30.65 -6.67 15.58
C SER A 193 -30.16 -7.91 16.34
N PRO A 194 -29.75 -7.80 17.62
CA PRO A 194 -29.38 -8.97 18.39
C PRO A 194 -30.65 -9.72 18.79
N GLY A 195 -30.85 -10.91 18.24
CA GLY A 195 -31.86 -11.85 18.72
C GLY A 195 -32.45 -12.73 17.63
N THR A 196 -31.86 -13.92 17.44
CA THR A 196 -32.53 -15.23 17.59
C THR A 196 -31.53 -16.36 17.33
N GLU A 197 -31.25 -17.10 18.42
CA GLU A 197 -30.82 -18.50 18.56
C GLU A 197 -29.75 -19.09 17.62
N THR A 198 -28.54 -19.27 18.17
CA THR A 198 -27.54 -20.25 17.70
C THR A 198 -27.83 -21.63 18.28
N PRO A 199 -27.93 -22.70 17.47
CA PRO A 199 -27.86 -24.07 17.99
C PRO A 199 -26.42 -24.36 18.46
N ASN A 200 -26.31 -24.84 19.69
CA ASN A 200 -25.06 -25.31 20.29
C ASN A 200 -24.47 -26.49 19.49
N ILE A 201 -23.31 -26.29 18.86
CA ILE A 201 -22.46 -27.41 18.42
C ILE A 201 -21.22 -27.42 19.33
N LYS A 202 -21.21 -28.36 20.28
CA LYS A 202 -20.03 -28.71 21.07
C LYS A 202 -19.07 -29.51 20.20
N ALA A 203 -17.87 -28.98 19.95
CA ALA A 203 -16.76 -29.74 19.40
C ALA A 203 -15.85 -30.20 20.55
N ASN A 204 -15.83 -31.52 20.80
CA ASN A 204 -14.89 -32.17 21.71
C ASN A 204 -13.48 -32.11 21.12
N LYS A 205 -12.51 -31.70 21.95
CA LYS A 205 -11.08 -31.82 21.65
C LYS A 205 -10.64 -33.29 21.76
N LYS A 206 -9.94 -33.78 20.75
CA LYS A 206 -8.81 -34.69 20.89
C LYS A 206 -7.65 -34.12 20.08
#